data_AF-A0A2E0X1U7-F1
#
_entry.id   AF-A0A2E0X1U7-F1
#
_cell.length_a   1.000
_cell.length_b   1.000
_cell.length_c   1.000
_cell.angle_alpha   90.00
_cell.angle_beta   90.00
_cell.angle_gamma   90.00
#
_symmetry.space_group_name_H-M   'P 1'
#
loop_
_entity.id
_entity.type
_entity.pdbx_description
1 polymer ?
#
loop_
_entity_poly.entity_id
_entity_poly.type
_entity_poly.pdbx_seq_one_letter_code
_entity_poly.pdbx_strand_id
1 'polypeptide(L)'
;MIRCLPVALCSWDYTLEGPSGIASLQFDWMTEQGSIDADGVEFEIRKHGYTSGRWTLEFEGEETASAQKTSVFSRTFDLRAGGESFVLQARSALGRTFQMLRGGRVVATFAPDHPFTRRARIEPTVDDVNLVTLAFAFWLVAVVWRRAARNSS
;
A
#
# COMPACT_ATOMS: atom_id res chain seq x y z
N MET A 1 -2.47 15.80 -0.44
CA MET A 1 -2.28 14.90 0.73
C MET A 1 -3.53 14.04 0.87
N ILE A 2 -3.35 12.74 1.13
CA ILE A 2 -4.41 11.77 1.41
C ILE A 2 -4.21 11.30 2.86
N ARG A 3 -5.27 11.31 3.67
CA ARG A 3 -5.27 10.81 5.05
C ARG A 3 -5.63 9.34 5.06
N CYS A 4 -4.89 8.52 5.78
CA CYS A 4 -5.18 7.11 5.99
C CYS A 4 -5.60 6.91 7.44
N LEU A 5 -6.89 6.75 7.67
CA LEU A 5 -7.50 6.62 8.99
C LEU A 5 -7.86 5.16 9.25
N PRO A 6 -7.42 4.55 10.36
CA PRO A 6 -7.84 3.19 10.66
C PRO A 6 -9.34 3.17 11.01
N VAL A 7 -10.08 2.18 10.54
CA VAL A 7 -11.54 2.09 10.78
C VAL A 7 -11.92 1.93 12.26
N ALA A 8 -10.96 1.45 13.08
CA ALA A 8 -11.05 1.39 14.53
C ALA A 8 -9.67 1.61 15.16
N LEU A 9 -9.61 1.95 16.46
CA LEU A 9 -8.38 2.33 17.18
C LEU A 9 -7.18 1.38 16.96
N CYS A 10 -7.45 0.10 16.77
CA CYS A 10 -6.46 -0.94 16.51
C CYS A 10 -6.81 -1.81 15.29
N SER A 11 -7.52 -1.26 14.28
CA SER A 11 -7.73 -1.97 13.01
C SER A 11 -6.54 -1.75 12.05
N TRP A 12 -6.30 -2.73 11.18
CA TRP A 12 -5.41 -2.59 10.03
C TRP A 12 -6.18 -2.25 8.76
N ASP A 13 -7.51 -2.20 8.81
CA ASP A 13 -8.34 -1.67 7.74
C ASP A 13 -8.31 -0.14 7.81
N TYR A 14 -8.34 0.49 6.65
CA TYR A 14 -8.20 1.94 6.52
C TYR A 14 -9.27 2.56 5.65
N THR A 15 -9.62 3.80 5.95
CA THR A 15 -10.26 4.73 5.01
C THR A 15 -9.21 5.74 4.56
N LEU A 16 -9.08 5.89 3.24
CA LEU A 16 -8.23 6.85 2.56
C LEU A 16 -9.09 8.01 2.10
N GLU A 17 -8.79 9.21 2.56
CA GLU A 17 -9.54 10.42 2.23
C GLU A 17 -8.60 11.47 1.62
N GLY A 18 -8.89 11.91 0.40
CA GLY A 18 -8.13 12.97 -0.24
C GLY A 18 -8.90 13.71 -1.33
N PRO A 19 -8.29 14.71 -1.97
CA PRO A 19 -8.93 15.47 -3.04
C PRO A 19 -9.34 14.63 -4.25
N SER A 20 -8.67 13.50 -4.47
CA SER A 20 -8.87 12.59 -5.59
C SER A 20 -10.01 11.59 -5.39
N GLY A 21 -10.63 11.53 -4.20
CA GLY A 21 -11.69 10.57 -3.89
C GLY A 21 -11.54 9.91 -2.52
N ILE A 22 -12.36 8.89 -2.28
CA ILE A 22 -12.36 8.09 -1.06
C ILE A 22 -12.10 6.63 -1.42
N ALA A 23 -11.24 5.96 -0.66
CA ALA A 23 -11.05 4.52 -0.78
C ALA A 23 -11.08 3.83 0.58
N SER A 24 -11.60 2.62 0.64
CA SER A 24 -11.56 1.74 1.80
C SER A 24 -10.64 0.56 1.54
N LEU A 25 -9.80 0.24 2.52
CA LEU A 25 -8.85 -0.87 2.47
C LEU A 25 -9.23 -1.88 3.52
N GLN A 26 -9.44 -3.12 3.09
CA GLN A 26 -9.68 -4.24 3.99
C GLN A 26 -8.49 -5.20 3.94
N PHE A 27 -8.11 -5.70 5.10
CA PHE A 27 -7.06 -6.71 5.25
C PHE A 27 -7.67 -7.98 5.82
N ASP A 28 -7.37 -9.10 5.18
CA ASP A 28 -7.64 -10.39 5.80
C ASP A 28 -6.80 -10.50 7.10
N TRP A 29 -7.46 -10.93 8.16
CA TRP A 29 -6.84 -11.07 9.47
C TRP A 29 -5.86 -12.26 9.52
N MET A 30 -6.12 -13.31 8.74
CA MET A 30 -5.37 -14.55 8.69
C MET A 30 -4.37 -14.60 7.52
N THR A 31 -4.74 -14.03 6.37
CA THR A 31 -3.89 -14.03 5.18
C THR A 31 -3.35 -12.64 4.84
N GLU A 32 -2.44 -12.55 3.88
CA GLU A 32 -1.99 -11.26 3.31
C GLU A 32 -2.74 -10.99 2.01
N GLN A 33 -4.05 -11.12 2.10
CA GLN A 33 -5.02 -10.79 1.06
C GLN A 33 -5.92 -9.69 1.60
N GLY A 34 -6.74 -9.11 0.74
CA GLY A 34 -7.62 -8.02 1.12
C GLY A 34 -8.37 -7.48 -0.08
N SER A 35 -8.97 -6.31 0.11
CA SER A 35 -9.64 -5.59 -0.97
C SER A 35 -9.43 -4.09 -0.86
N ILE A 36 -9.62 -3.42 -1.98
CA ILE A 36 -9.70 -1.98 -2.11
C ILE A 36 -11.07 -1.67 -2.69
N ASP A 37 -11.89 -0.90 -1.99
CA ASP A 37 -13.03 -0.23 -2.58
C ASP A 37 -12.62 1.22 -2.87
N ALA A 38 -12.63 1.64 -4.12
CA ALA A 38 -12.32 3.02 -4.50
C ALA A 38 -13.52 3.61 -5.24
N ASP A 39 -14.14 4.62 -4.64
CA ASP A 39 -15.35 5.27 -5.15
C ASP A 39 -16.47 4.27 -5.56
N GLY A 40 -16.63 3.19 -4.79
CA GLY A 40 -17.63 2.13 -5.01
C GLY A 40 -17.23 1.05 -6.02
N VAL A 41 -15.98 1.07 -6.51
CA VAL A 41 -15.41 0.02 -7.36
C VAL A 41 -14.52 -0.87 -6.50
N GLU A 42 -14.88 -2.15 -6.40
CA GLU A 42 -14.14 -3.13 -5.62
C GLU A 42 -13.03 -3.80 -6.44
N PHE A 43 -11.85 -3.88 -5.84
CA PHE A 43 -10.67 -4.58 -6.33
C PHE A 43 -10.20 -5.58 -5.29
N GLU A 44 -9.83 -6.78 -5.73
CA GLU A 44 -9.28 -7.82 -4.87
C GLU A 44 -7.75 -7.75 -4.82
N ILE A 45 -7.16 -7.92 -3.65
CA ILE A 45 -5.73 -8.11 -3.49
C ILE A 45 -5.43 -9.57 -3.21
N ARG A 46 -4.69 -10.21 -4.11
CA ARG A 46 -4.29 -11.62 -3.96
C ARG A 46 -2.80 -11.75 -3.76
N LYS A 47 -2.40 -12.58 -2.80
CA LYS A 47 -1.01 -12.98 -2.60
C LYS A 47 -0.74 -14.31 -3.27
N HIS A 48 0.28 -14.36 -4.11
CA HIS A 48 0.58 -15.54 -4.93
C HIS A 48 1.59 -16.44 -4.23
N GLY A 49 1.14 -17.42 -3.45
CA GLY A 49 2.03 -18.38 -2.79
C GLY A 49 2.75 -17.82 -1.55
N TYR A 50 3.26 -18.73 -0.71
CA TYR A 50 3.74 -18.37 0.64
C TYR A 50 5.03 -17.55 0.63
N THR A 51 5.97 -17.85 -0.27
CA THR A 51 7.35 -17.30 -0.28
C THR A 51 7.66 -16.37 -1.45
N SER A 52 6.78 -16.25 -2.45
CA SER A 52 7.05 -15.51 -3.70
C SER A 52 7.28 -14.01 -3.48
N GLY A 53 6.66 -13.44 -2.44
CA GLY A 53 6.57 -11.99 -2.29
C GLY A 53 5.89 -11.30 -3.48
N ARG A 54 4.93 -11.96 -4.14
CA ARG A 54 4.12 -11.40 -5.21
C ARG A 54 2.69 -11.13 -4.75
N TRP A 55 2.19 -9.95 -5.10
CA TRP A 55 0.80 -9.53 -4.92
C TRP A 55 0.22 -9.04 -6.25
N THR A 56 -1.06 -9.28 -6.48
CA THR A 56 -1.84 -8.70 -7.58
C THR A 56 -3.00 -7.90 -7.02
N LEU A 57 -3.38 -6.87 -7.75
CA LEU A 57 -4.65 -6.18 -7.63
C LEU A 57 -5.50 -6.60 -8.82
N GLU A 58 -6.68 -7.15 -8.55
CA GLU A 58 -7.56 -7.72 -9.55
C GLU A 58 -8.90 -6.98 -9.58
N PHE A 59 -9.39 -6.68 -10.79
CA PHE A 59 -10.73 -6.16 -11.02
C PHE A 59 -11.49 -7.19 -11.85
N GLU A 60 -12.64 -7.66 -11.35
CA GLU A 60 -13.42 -8.73 -12.01
C GLU A 60 -12.59 -9.99 -12.35
N GLY A 61 -11.57 -10.28 -11.54
CA GLY A 61 -10.65 -11.41 -11.73
C GLY A 61 -9.49 -11.16 -12.70
N GLU A 62 -9.37 -9.97 -13.29
CA GLU A 62 -8.26 -9.60 -14.16
C GLU A 62 -7.20 -8.75 -13.42
N GLU A 63 -5.91 -9.06 -13.63
CA GLU A 63 -4.80 -8.30 -13.03
C GLU A 63 -4.75 -6.87 -13.59
N THR A 64 -5.03 -5.89 -12.73
CA THR A 64 -4.93 -4.45 -13.07
C THR A 64 -3.62 -3.82 -12.58
N ALA A 65 -3.07 -4.39 -11.50
CA ALA A 65 -1.75 -4.03 -11.00
C ALA A 65 -1.06 -5.24 -10.36
N SER A 66 0.26 -5.19 -10.27
CA SER A 66 1.06 -6.18 -9.55
C SER A 66 2.19 -5.55 -8.77
N ALA A 67 2.61 -6.26 -7.73
CA ALA A 67 3.76 -5.93 -6.92
C ALA A 67 4.61 -7.17 -6.67
N GLN A 68 5.92 -7.03 -6.80
CA GLN A 68 6.90 -8.07 -6.58
C GLN A 68 7.96 -7.57 -5.60
N LYS A 69 8.22 -8.30 -4.52
CA LYS A 69 9.39 -8.04 -3.69
C LYS A 69 10.66 -8.28 -4.50
N THR A 70 11.56 -7.31 -4.46
CA THR A 70 12.89 -7.45 -5.07
C THR A 70 13.77 -8.44 -4.29
N SER A 71 13.51 -8.60 -2.98
CA SER A 71 14.14 -9.61 -2.11
C SER A 71 13.33 -9.85 -0.84
N VAL A 72 13.44 -11.06 -0.26
CA VAL A 72 12.75 -11.48 0.97
C VAL A 72 13.06 -10.55 2.15
N PHE A 73 14.32 -10.13 2.27
CA PHE A 73 14.81 -9.25 3.34
C PHE A 73 14.62 -7.76 3.04
N SER A 74 14.38 -7.40 1.78
CA SER A 74 14.18 -6.01 1.40
C SER A 74 12.76 -5.52 1.74
N ARG A 75 12.67 -4.23 2.03
CA ARG A 75 11.42 -3.46 2.13
C ARG A 75 11.22 -2.66 0.84
N THR A 76 11.43 -3.34 -0.28
CA THR A 76 11.36 -2.80 -1.63
C THR A 76 10.49 -3.70 -2.49
N PHE A 77 9.63 -3.07 -3.29
CA PHE A 77 8.72 -3.71 -4.20
C PHE A 77 8.81 -3.03 -5.56
N ASP A 78 8.85 -3.84 -6.61
CA ASP A 78 8.63 -3.41 -7.98
C ASP A 78 7.13 -3.50 -8.25
N LEU A 79 6.52 -2.36 -8.59
CA LEU A 79 5.08 -2.25 -8.85
C LEU A 79 4.84 -1.99 -10.33
N ARG A 80 3.79 -2.58 -10.88
CA ARG A 80 3.25 -2.26 -12.21
C ARG A 80 1.77 -1.92 -12.08
N ALA A 81 1.35 -0.78 -12.61
CA ALA A 81 -0.04 -0.34 -12.58
C ALA A 81 -0.28 0.67 -13.71
N GLY A 82 -1.43 0.60 -14.39
CA GLY A 82 -1.78 1.56 -15.45
C GLY A 82 -0.79 1.62 -16.61
N GLY A 83 -0.08 0.53 -16.90
CA GLY A 83 0.99 0.48 -17.91
C GLY A 83 2.32 1.11 -17.48
N GLU A 84 2.41 1.65 -16.25
CA GLU A 84 3.61 2.25 -15.70
C GLU A 84 4.33 1.30 -14.73
N SER A 85 5.62 1.55 -14.51
CA SER A 85 6.43 0.85 -13.51
C SER A 85 6.87 1.80 -12.41
N PHE A 86 6.72 1.34 -11.17
CA PHE A 86 7.10 2.07 -9.97
C PHE A 86 7.99 1.22 -9.08
N VAL A 87 8.76 1.89 -8.23
CA VAL A 87 9.50 1.26 -7.13
C VAL A 87 8.96 1.80 -5.82
N LEU A 88 8.42 0.94 -4.97
CA LEU A 88 8.01 1.28 -3.61
C LEU A 88 9.08 0.80 -2.63
N GLN A 89 9.75 1.72 -1.94
CA GLN A 89 10.86 1.38 -1.06
C GLN A 89 10.81 2.15 0.25
N ALA A 90 11.32 1.54 1.32
CA ALA A 90 11.53 2.25 2.58
C ALA A 90 12.59 3.35 2.39
N ARG A 91 12.33 4.55 2.93
CA ARG A 91 13.27 5.68 2.86
C ARG A 91 14.55 5.41 3.66
N SER A 92 14.46 4.58 4.69
CA SER A 92 15.59 4.10 5.48
C SER A 92 15.30 2.71 6.06
N ALA A 93 16.35 1.96 6.43
CA ALA A 93 16.21 0.60 6.95
C ALA A 93 15.36 0.54 8.24
N LEU A 94 15.55 1.52 9.14
CA LEU A 94 14.87 1.60 10.45
C LEU A 94 13.58 2.43 10.41
N GLY A 95 13.40 3.28 9.41
CA GLY A 95 12.25 4.17 9.30
C GLY A 95 10.97 3.45 8.89
N ARG A 96 9.82 4.01 9.25
CA ARG A 96 8.50 3.54 8.77
C ARG A 96 8.04 4.25 7.50
N THR A 97 8.76 5.28 7.06
CA THR A 97 8.43 6.02 5.83
C THR A 97 8.82 5.24 4.58
N PHE A 98 7.92 5.22 3.61
CA PHE A 98 8.15 4.69 2.26
C PHE A 98 8.04 5.79 1.21
N GLN A 99 8.67 5.57 0.08
CA GLN A 99 8.57 6.41 -1.10
C GLN A 99 8.25 5.52 -2.30
N MET A 100 7.39 6.03 -3.18
CA MET A 100 7.14 5.46 -4.49
C MET A 100 7.85 6.29 -5.54
N LEU A 101 8.61 5.63 -6.40
CA LEU A 101 9.41 6.25 -7.43
C LEU A 101 8.92 5.80 -8.81
N ARG A 102 8.89 6.74 -9.77
CA ARG A 102 8.68 6.47 -11.19
C ARG A 102 9.91 6.99 -11.95
N GLY A 103 10.63 6.11 -12.64
CA GLY A 103 11.89 6.48 -13.32
C GLY A 103 12.92 7.13 -12.40
N GLY A 104 13.00 6.69 -11.13
CA GLY A 104 13.93 7.23 -10.13
C GLY A 104 13.50 8.55 -9.47
N ARG A 105 12.36 9.14 -9.86
CA ARG A 105 11.80 10.35 -9.22
C ARG A 105 10.72 9.98 -8.22
N VAL A 106 10.73 10.59 -7.05
CA VAL A 106 9.68 10.38 -6.04
C VAL A 106 8.36 10.97 -6.54
N VAL A 107 7.33 10.12 -6.62
CA VAL A 107 5.95 10.50 -7.01
C VAL A 107 4.97 10.49 -5.84
N ALA A 108 5.28 9.74 -4.77
CA ALA A 108 4.51 9.77 -3.53
C ALA A 108 5.36 9.36 -2.33
N THR A 109 5.04 9.89 -1.15
CA THR A 109 5.60 9.47 0.15
C THR A 109 4.50 8.94 1.06
N PHE A 110 4.79 7.87 1.79
CA PHE A 110 3.87 7.21 2.71
C PHE A 110 4.49 7.22 4.10
N ALA A 111 3.82 7.83 5.08
CA ALA A 111 4.38 7.99 6.42
C ALA A 111 3.30 7.79 7.50
N PRO A 112 3.63 7.15 8.64
CA PRO A 112 2.79 7.23 9.82
C PRO A 112 2.68 8.69 10.30
N ASP A 113 1.50 9.10 10.75
CA ASP A 113 1.31 10.42 11.35
C ASP A 113 1.77 10.43 12.81
N HIS A 114 1.69 9.27 13.49
CA HIS A 114 2.06 9.14 14.89
C HIS A 114 2.65 7.75 15.19
N PRO A 115 3.60 7.60 16.13
CA PRO A 115 4.16 6.29 16.50
C PRO A 115 3.15 5.32 17.13
N PHE A 116 2.19 5.84 17.91
CA PHE A 116 1.23 5.02 18.67
C PHE A 116 -0.10 4.76 17.95
N THR A 117 -0.49 5.64 17.02
CA THR A 117 -1.72 5.43 16.25
C THR A 117 -1.38 4.76 14.94
N ARG A 118 -2.30 4.00 14.36
CA ARG A 118 -2.13 3.47 13.00
C ARG A 118 -2.40 4.50 11.91
N ARG A 119 -2.76 5.74 12.26
CA ARG A 119 -2.96 6.84 11.30
C ARG A 119 -1.70 7.07 10.49
N ALA A 120 -1.89 7.33 9.21
CA ALA A 120 -0.84 7.59 8.27
C ALA A 120 -1.32 8.60 7.22
N ARG A 121 -0.40 9.03 6.37
CA ARG A 121 -0.68 9.89 5.24
C ARG A 121 0.08 9.45 4.00
N ILE A 122 -0.50 9.81 2.87
CA ILE A 122 0.12 9.75 1.55
C ILE A 122 0.30 11.19 1.06
N GLU A 123 1.51 11.51 0.65
CA GLU A 123 1.90 12.79 0.08
C GLU A 123 2.30 12.57 -1.38
N PRO A 124 1.35 12.61 -2.34
CA PRO A 124 1.68 12.68 -3.76
C PRO A 124 2.47 13.94 -4.05
N THR A 125 3.51 13.83 -4.88
CA THR A 125 4.31 14.97 -5.38
C THR A 125 3.94 15.35 -6.81
N VAL A 126 3.13 14.51 -7.46
CA VAL A 126 2.57 14.68 -8.80
C VAL A 126 1.11 14.21 -8.78
N ASP A 127 0.26 14.81 -9.60
CA ASP A 127 -1.20 14.57 -9.60
C ASP A 127 -1.64 13.50 -10.62
N ASP A 128 -0.71 12.88 -11.33
CA ASP A 128 -0.99 11.94 -12.42
C ASP A 128 -1.04 10.46 -11.98
N VAL A 129 -0.77 10.17 -10.70
CA VAL A 129 -0.94 8.83 -10.14
C VAL A 129 -2.36 8.68 -9.59
N ASN A 130 -3.11 7.73 -10.13
CA ASN A 130 -4.49 7.50 -9.71
C ASN A 130 -4.61 6.98 -8.26
N LEU A 131 -5.79 7.20 -7.66
CA LEU A 131 -6.07 6.83 -6.27
C LEU A 131 -5.90 5.32 -6.02
N VAL A 132 -6.36 4.47 -6.94
CA VAL A 132 -6.28 3.00 -6.82
C VAL A 132 -4.83 2.54 -6.70
N THR A 133 -3.92 3.10 -7.49
CA THR A 133 -2.48 2.78 -7.45
C THR A 133 -1.86 3.22 -6.13
N LEU A 134 -2.20 4.43 -5.64
CA LEU A 134 -1.74 4.92 -4.34
C LEU A 134 -2.28 4.07 -3.19
N ALA A 135 -3.54 3.65 -3.29
CA ALA A 135 -4.21 2.79 -2.33
C ALA A 135 -3.55 1.41 -2.27
N PHE A 136 -3.25 0.80 -3.42
CA PHE A 136 -2.53 -0.48 -3.48
C PHE A 136 -1.11 -0.38 -2.93
N ALA A 137 -0.37 0.67 -3.29
CA ALA A 137 0.96 0.93 -2.72
C ALA A 137 0.89 1.11 -1.20
N PHE A 138 -0.06 1.88 -0.68
CA PHE A 138 -0.25 2.06 0.75
C PHE A 138 -0.65 0.76 1.45
N TRP A 139 -1.50 -0.06 0.82
CA TRP A 139 -1.87 -1.38 1.35
C TRP A 139 -0.63 -2.25 1.60
N LEU A 140 0.30 -2.30 0.63
CA LEU A 140 1.58 -3.02 0.77
C LEU A 140 2.44 -2.43 1.89
N VAL A 141 2.51 -1.11 2.01
CA VAL A 141 3.22 -0.43 3.11
C VAL A 141 2.63 -0.84 4.46
N ALA A 142 1.31 -0.86 4.58
CA ALA A 142 0.60 -1.26 5.80
C ALA A 142 0.83 -2.74 6.14
N VAL A 143 0.94 -3.65 5.16
CA VAL A 143 1.37 -5.04 5.40
C VAL A 143 2.75 -5.06 6.06
N VAL A 144 3.71 -4.29 5.55
CA VAL A 144 5.06 -4.25 6.13
C VAL A 144 5.03 -3.70 7.56
N TRP A 145 4.26 -2.65 7.82
CA TRP A 145 4.08 -2.11 9.17
C TRP A 145 3.42 -3.12 10.12
N ARG A 146 2.41 -3.86 9.64
CA ARG A 146 1.72 -4.91 10.40
C ARG A 146 2.65 -6.03 10.81
N ARG A 147 3.52 -6.48 9.90
CA ARG A 147 4.56 -7.48 10.20
C ARG A 147 5.53 -6.97 11.25
N ALA A 148 6.02 -5.73 11.11
CA ALA A 148 6.95 -5.15 12.07
C ALA A 148 6.36 -5.06 13.48
N ALA A 149 5.10 -4.65 13.61
CA ALA A 149 4.41 -4.56 14.90
C ALA A 149 4.19 -5.93 15.58
N ARG A 150 4.06 -7.02 14.81
CA ARG A 150 3.97 -8.39 15.33
C ARG A 150 5.31 -8.94 15.81
N ASN A 151 6.41 -8.51 15.20
CA ASN A 151 7.77 -8.97 15.54
C ASN A 151 8.40 -8.19 16.71
N SER A 152 7.78 -7.10 17.17
CA SER A 152 8.24 -6.27 18.27
C SER A 152 7.50 -6.56 19.59
N SER A 153 6.91 -7.75 19.74
CA SER A 153 6.21 -8.21 20.95
C SER A 153 7.04 -9.23 21.71
#